data_AF-X1KWT0-F1
#
_entry.id   AF-X1KWT0-F1
#
_cell.length_a   1.000
_cell.length_b   1.000
_cell.length_c   1.000
_cell.angle_alpha   90.00
_cell.angle_beta   90.00
_cell.angle_gamma   90.00
#
_symmetry.space_group_name_H-M   'P 1'
#
loop_
_entity.id
_entity.type
_entity.pdbx_description
1 polymer ?
#
loop_
_entity_poly.entity_id
_entity_poly.type
_entity_poly.pdbx_seq_one_letter_code
_entity_poly.pdbx_strand_id
1 'polypeptide(L)' 'MTLPISVEPLNIAILFGKESRGLTNEEISLADIILRIPTNSDFSALNLSHACGIVLYEIFKKINLLTIGRGDNP' A
#
# COMPACT_ATOMS: atom_id res chain seq x y z
N MET A 1 1.35 13.64 14.54
CA MET A 1 2.33 13.68 13.44
C MET A 1 1.52 13.76 12.15
N THR A 2 1.37 14.96 11.60
CA THR A 2 0.66 15.18 10.34
C THR A 2 1.55 14.72 9.18
N LEU A 3 0.97 14.01 8.22
CA LEU A 3 1.67 13.67 6.98
C LEU A 3 1.99 14.95 6.22
N PRO A 4 3.16 15.04 5.56
CA PRO A 4 3.47 16.19 4.70
C PRO A 4 2.43 16.26 3.58
N ILE A 5 1.75 17.41 3.47
CA ILE A 5 0.75 17.68 2.43
C ILE A 5 1.47 18.42 1.30
N SER A 6 1.45 17.83 0.10
CA SER A 6 1.87 18.54 -1.11
C SER A 6 0.85 19.62 -1.46
N VAL A 7 1.35 20.81 -1.83
CA VAL A 7 0.51 21.94 -2.27
C VAL A 7 -0.09 21.67 -3.65
N GLU A 8 0.65 20.96 -4.50
CA GLU A 8 0.23 20.53 -5.84
C GLU A 8 -0.21 19.05 -5.81
N PRO A 9 -1.14 18.63 -6.69
CA PRO A 9 -1.50 17.22 -6.84
C PRO A 9 -0.27 16.37 -7.15
N LEU A 10 0.00 15.36 -6.33
CA LEU A 10 1.09 14.43 -6.59
C LEU A 10 0.66 13.44 -7.67
N ASN A 11 1.47 13.32 -8.72
CA ASN A 11 1.32 12.25 -9.71
C ASN A 11 1.91 10.97 -9.12
N ILE A 12 1.04 10.13 -8.54
CA ILE A 12 1.44 8.88 -7.90
C ILE A 12 0.93 7.71 -8.71
N ALA A 13 1.81 6.76 -9.00
CA ALA A 13 1.45 5.45 -9.53
C ALA A 13 1.74 4.38 -8.48
N ILE A 14 0.82 3.44 -8.30
CA ILE A 14 1.03 2.25 -7.47
C ILE A 14 1.19 1.07 -8.42
N LEU A 15 2.36 0.44 -8.37
CA LEU A 15 2.73 -0.66 -9.25
C LEU A 15 2.51 -2.00 -8.53
N PHE A 16 1.78 -2.90 -9.18
CA PHE A 16 1.58 -4.27 -8.74
C PHE A 16 2.14 -5.23 -9.79
N GLY A 17 2.94 -6.20 -9.35
CA GLY A 17 3.52 -7.22 -10.21
C GLY A 17 2.49 -8.26 -10.67
N LYS A 18 2.84 -9.03 -11.72
CA LYS A 18 1.99 -10.15 -12.17
C LYS A 18 1.92 -11.23 -11.10
N GLU A 19 0.76 -11.87 -10.92
CA GLU A 19 0.58 -12.95 -9.92
C GLU A 19 1.60 -14.07 -10.04
N SER A 20 2.00 -14.44 -11.26
CA SER A 20 2.94 -15.53 -11.50
C SER A 20 4.41 -15.17 -11.27
N ARG A 21 4.79 -13.88 -11.33
CA ARG A 21 6.22 -13.48 -11.38
C ARG A 21 6.60 -12.28 -10.52
N GLY A 22 5.63 -11.54 -9.99
CA GLY A 22 5.86 -10.22 -9.42
C GLY A 22 6.29 -9.18 -10.46
N LEU A 23 6.98 -8.14 -9.98
CA LEU A 23 7.68 -7.14 -10.80
C LEU A 23 9.08 -7.64 -11.12
N THR A 24 9.61 -7.28 -12.29
CA THR A 24 11.01 -7.57 -12.63
C THR A 24 11.95 -6.62 -11.90
N ASN A 25 13.24 -6.96 -11.83
CA ASN A 25 14.24 -6.09 -11.21
C ASN A 25 14.35 -4.74 -11.94
N GLU A 26 14.17 -4.75 -13.26
CA GLU A 26 14.14 -3.54 -14.09
C GLU A 26 12.93 -2.66 -13.72
N GLU A 27 11.74 -3.24 -13.58
CA GLU A 27 10.53 -2.53 -13.14
C GLU A 27 10.69 -1.96 -11.73
N ILE A 28 11.28 -2.74 -10.81
CA ILE A 28 11.60 -2.30 -9.44
C ILE A 28 12.60 -1.15 -9.44
N SER A 29 13.60 -1.18 -10.32
CA SER A 29 14.63 -0.13 -10.39
C SER A 29 14.10 1.25 -10.81
N LEU A 30 12.93 1.29 -11.46
CA LEU A 30 12.25 2.53 -11.86
C LEU A 30 11.37 3.12 -10.74
N ALA A 31 11.12 2.38 -9.67
CA ALA A 31 10.24 2.81 -8.60
C ALA A 31 11.00 3.65 -7.56
N ASP A 32 10.40 4.78 -7.15
CA ASP A 32 10.97 5.64 -6.11
C ASP A 32 10.94 4.98 -4.72
N ILE A 33 9.92 4.14 -4.47
CA ILE A 33 9.66 3.51 -3.17
C ILE A 33 9.26 2.06 -3.38
N ILE A 34 9.90 1.18 -2.62
CA ILE A 34 9.53 -0.24 -2.56
C ILE A 34 8.76 -0.50 -1.25
N LEU A 35 7.54 -1.01 -1.39
CA LEU A 35 6.68 -1.38 -0.27
C LEU A 35 6.56 -2.90 -0.17
N ARG A 36 6.66 -3.43 1.05
CA ARG A 36 6.47 -4.84 1.35
C ARG A 36 5.43 -4.99 2.46
N ILE A 37 4.41 -5.81 2.22
CA ILE A 37 3.50 -6.27 3.27
C ILE A 37 4.23 -7.38 4.05
N PRO A 38 4.40 -7.26 5.38
CA PRO A 38 4.97 -8.34 6.19
C PRO A 38 4.08 -9.59 6.09
N THR A 39 4.70 -10.71 5.74
CA THR A 39 4.07 -12.03 5.58
C THR A 39 4.90 -13.08 6.31
N ASN A 40 4.35 -14.28 6.48
CA ASN A 40 5.10 -15.41 7.04
C ASN A 40 6.31 -15.71 6.12
N SER A 41 7.47 -16.04 6.72
CA SER A 41 8.69 -16.42 5.97
C SER A 41 8.47 -17.62 5.05
N ASP A 42 7.61 -18.55 5.44
CA ASP A 42 7.33 -19.79 4.71
C ASP A 42 6.36 -19.57 3.54
N PHE A 43 5.57 -18.49 3.61
CA PHE A 43 4.58 -18.10 2.59
C PHE A 43 4.66 -16.59 2.35
N SER A 44 5.70 -16.20 1.63
CA SER A 44 6.06 -14.79 1.50
C SER A 44 5.17 -14.00 0.53
N ALA A 45 4.32 -14.68 -0.25
CA ALA A 45 3.47 -14.07 -1.27
C ALA A 45 2.00 -14.05 -0.84
N LEU A 46 1.35 -12.89 -1.01
CA LEU A 46 -0.10 -12.75 -0.90
C LEU A 46 -0.72 -12.84 -2.29
N ASN A 47 -1.98 -13.26 -2.33
CA ASN A 47 -2.80 -13.08 -3.51
C ASN A 47 -2.88 -11.57 -3.86
N LEU A 48 -2.82 -11.26 -5.15
CA LEU A 48 -2.66 -9.88 -5.63
C LEU A 48 -3.82 -8.96 -5.23
N SER A 49 -5.06 -9.44 -5.28
CA SER A 49 -6.22 -8.62 -4.91
C SER A 49 -6.22 -8.28 -3.42
N HIS A 50 -5.80 -9.21 -2.57
CA HIS A 50 -5.64 -8.97 -1.13
C HIS A 50 -4.52 -7.97 -0.85
N ALA A 51 -3.37 -8.11 -1.50
CA ALA A 51 -2.27 -7.15 -1.37
C ALA A 51 -2.70 -5.74 -1.80
N CYS A 52 -3.41 -5.63 -2.92
CA CYS A 52 -3.98 -4.39 -3.42
C CYS A 52 -4.96 -3.77 -2.40
N GLY A 53 -5.90 -4.57 -1.87
CA GLY A 53 -6.85 -4.12 -0.86
C GLY A 53 -6.18 -3.57 0.39
N ILE A 54 -5.15 -4.26 0.92
CA ILE A 54 -4.40 -3.81 2.10
C ILE A 54 -3.73 -2.45 1.84
N VAL A 55 -3.03 -2.30 0.71
CA VAL A 55 -2.31 -1.07 0.36
C VAL A 55 -3.29 0.09 0.21
N LEU A 56 -4.35 -0.08 -0.57
CA LEU A 56 -5.35 0.97 -0.80
C LEU A 56 -6.07 1.35 0.50
N TYR A 57 -6.40 0.38 1.33
CA TYR A 57 -7.06 0.63 2.61
C TYR A 57 -6.15 1.39 3.59
N GLU A 58 -4.86 1.04 3.66
CA GLU A 58 -3.92 1.77 4.53
C GLU A 58 -3.74 3.22 4.06
N ILE A 59 -3.62 3.45 2.74
CA ILE A 59 -3.59 4.80 2.16
C ILE A 59 -4.86 5.56 2.52
N PHE A 60 -6.02 4.94 2.32
CA PHE A 60 -7.32 5.55 2.65
C PHE A 60 -7.42 5.92 4.13
N LYS A 61 -6.99 5.05 5.05
CA LYS A 61 -6.97 5.27 6.51
C LYS A 61 -5.95 6.32 6.97
N LYS A 62 -4.94 6.62 6.15
CA LYS A 62 -3.96 7.69 6.42
C LYS A 62 -4.42 9.04 5.90
N ILE A 63 -5.10 9.06 4.75
CA ILE A 63 -5.68 10.27 4.17
C ILE A 63 -6.91 10.69 4.95
N ASN A 64 -7.77 9.74 5.29
CA ASN A 64 -8.95 9.95 6.10
C ASN A 64 -8.57 9.54 7.53
N LEU A 65 -8.57 10.49 8.47
CA LEU A 65 -8.46 10.22 9.91
C LEU A 65 -9.68 9.38 10.34
N LEU A 66 -9.68 8.09 10.02
CA LEU A 66 -10.76 7.18 10.37
C LEU A 66 -10.61 6.81 11.85
N THR A 67 -11.44 7.43 12.68
CA THR A 67 -11.78 6.92 13.99
C THR A 67 -12.68 5.69 13.80
N ILE A 68 -12.10 4.50 13.98
CA ILE A 68 -12.85 3.25 13.93
C ILE A 68 -13.12 2.82 15.38
N GLY A 69 -14.27 3.25 15.91
CA GLY A 69 -14.82 2.80 17.17
C GLY A 69 -15.75 1.60 17.01
N ARG A 70 -15.68 0.65 17.95
CA ARG A 70 -16.79 -0.28 18.25
C ARG A 70 -17.41 0.17 19.56
N GLY A 71 -18.59 0.80 19.51
CA GLY A 71 -19.31 1.36 20.66
C GLY A 71 -19.48 2.88 20.60
N ASP A 72 -20.26 3.43 21.53
CA ASP A 72 -20.88 4.79 21.51
C ASP A 72 -19.95 6.02 21.43
N ASN A 73 -18.65 5.87 21.16
CA ASN A 73 -17.81 7.02 20.80
C ASN A 73 -16.68 6.59 19.84
N PRO A 74 -16.70 7.08 18.58
CA PRO A 74 -15.68 6.79 17.58
C PRO A 74 -14.33 7.45 17.87
#